data_AF-A0A8S2SXV7-F1
#
_entry.id   AF-A0A8S2SXV7-F1
#
_cell.length_a   1.000
_cell.length_b   1.000
_cell.length_c   1.000
_cell.angle_alpha   90.00
_cell.angle_beta   90.00
_cell.angle_gamma   90.00
#
_symmetry.space_group_name_H-M   'P 1'
#
loop_
_entity.id
_entity.type
_entity.pdbx_description
1 polymer ?
#
loop_
_entity_poly.entity_id
_entity_poly.type
_entity_poly.pdbx_seq_one_letter_code
_entity_poly.pdbx_strand_id
1 'polypeptide(L)' 'MAALALITERPQMLEHILLIKKINNQGVYLVRICHNGLWKTVIVDDCFPCTQYNQLAFTQAHRRQ' A
#
# COMPACT_ATOMS: atom_id res chain seq x y z
N MET A 1 -1.05 -11.44 -3.59
CA MET A 1 -2.19 -11.06 -2.72
C MET A 1 -2.17 -11.69 -1.34
N ALA A 2 -1.85 -12.99 -1.20
CA ALA A 2 -1.88 -13.67 0.10
C ALA A 2 -0.99 -13.03 1.18
N ALA A 3 0.22 -12.55 0.84
CA ALA A 3 1.14 -11.97 1.82
C ALA A 3 0.60 -10.69 2.47
N LEU A 4 0.05 -9.76 1.68
CA LEU A 4 -0.50 -8.52 2.22
C LEU A 4 -1.73 -8.82 3.10
N ALA A 5 -2.60 -9.74 2.69
CA ALA A 5 -3.75 -10.17 3.48
C ALA A 5 -3.33 -10.81 4.82
N LEU A 6 -2.27 -11.64 4.83
CA LEU A 6 -1.75 -12.21 6.07
C LEU A 6 -1.15 -11.13 6.99
N ILE A 7 -0.45 -10.16 6.42
CA ILE A 7 0.12 -9.04 7.20
C ILE A 7 -1.00 -8.20 7.84
N THR A 8 -2.12 -8.00 7.15
CA THR A 8 -3.25 -7.22 7.69
C THR A 8 -3.89 -7.85 8.92
N GLU A 9 -3.75 -9.17 9.13
CA GLU A 9 -4.17 -9.84 10.38
C GLU A 9 -3.30 -9.45 11.59
N ARG A 10 -2.17 -8.75 11.38
CA ARG A 10 -1.27 -8.28 12.43
C ARG A 10 -1.09 -6.76 12.34
N PRO A 11 -1.95 -5.95 12.98
CA PRO A 11 -1.94 -4.50 12.86
C PRO A 11 -0.57 -3.87 13.11
N GLN A 12 0.17 -4.34 14.12
CA GLN A 12 1.52 -3.87 14.45
C GLN A 12 2.51 -4.00 13.27
N MET A 13 2.41 -5.06 12.47
CA MET A 13 3.26 -5.23 11.29
C MET A 13 2.84 -4.27 10.17
N LEU A 14 1.54 -4.03 10.02
CA LEU A 14 1.04 -3.07 9.05
C LEU A 14 1.52 -1.64 9.38
N GLU A 15 1.56 -1.27 10.65
CA GLU A 15 2.09 0.04 11.09
C GLU A 15 3.59 0.21 10.82
N HIS A 16 4.35 -0.90 10.79
CA HIS A 16 5.75 -0.87 10.38
C HIS A 16 5.94 -0.70 8.88
N ILE A 17 4.97 -1.13 8.06
CA ILE A 17 5.00 -1.04 6.60
C ILE A 17 4.41 0.28 6.09
N LEU A 18 3.22 0.65 6.58
CA LEU A 18 2.50 1.87 6.21
C LEU A 18 2.67 2.91 7.31
N LEU A 19 3.60 3.84 7.10
CA LEU A 19 3.96 4.85 8.10
C LEU A 19 2.90 5.96 8.22
N ILE A 20 2.21 6.26 7.12
CA ILE A 20 1.19 7.31 7.04
C ILE A 20 -0.19 6.64 7.12
N LYS A 21 -0.90 6.83 8.24
CA LYS A 21 -2.24 6.25 8.47
C LYS A 21 -3.39 7.12 8.00
N LYS A 22 -3.13 8.41 7.74
CA LYS A 22 -4.13 9.38 7.29
C LYS A 22 -3.83 9.80 5.87
N ILE A 23 -4.86 9.76 5.02
CA ILE A 23 -4.82 10.36 3.69
C ILE A 23 -4.49 11.84 3.85
N ASN A 24 -3.59 12.34 3.00
CA ASN A 24 -3.23 13.75 2.94
C ASN A 24 -3.58 14.29 1.55
N ASN A 25 -3.78 15.61 1.46
CA ASN A 25 -4.19 16.27 0.23
C ASN A 25 -3.07 16.35 -0.82
N GLN A 26 -1.84 16.05 -0.43
CA GLN A 26 -0.67 16.07 -1.29
C GLN A 26 -0.53 14.77 -2.10
N GLY A 27 -1.27 13.72 -1.72
CA GLY A 27 -1.24 12.43 -2.41
C GLY A 27 0.10 11.69 -2.27
N VAL A 28 0.91 11.99 -1.24
CA VAL A 28 2.25 11.39 -1.05
C VAL A 28 2.28 10.49 0.19
N TYR A 29 2.83 9.29 0.04
CA TYR A 29 2.83 8.24 1.06
C TYR A 29 4.21 7.60 1.24
N LEU A 30 4.46 7.08 2.45
CA LEU A 30 5.69 6.38 2.81
C LEU A 30 5.40 4.90 3.07
N VAL A 31 6.11 4.03 2.36
CA VAL A 31 6.00 2.57 2.52
C VAL A 31 7.37 2.00 2.88
N ARG A 32 7.44 1.14 3.89
CA ARG A 32 8.65 0.39 4.22
C ARG A 32 8.63 -0.99 3.59
N ILE A 33 9.70 -1.31 2.86
CA ILE A 33 9.92 -2.61 2.26
C ILE A 33 11.13 -3.24 2.95
N CYS A 34 10.97 -4.48 3.41
CA CYS A 34 12.10 -5.28 3.89
C CYS A 34 12.70 -6.06 2.72
N HIS A 35 13.92 -5.72 2.33
CA HIS A 35 14.65 -6.38 1.25
C HIS A 35 16.04 -6.76 1.73
N ASN A 36 16.40 -8.04 1.60
CA ASN A 36 17.66 -8.62 2.10
C ASN A 36 17.91 -8.34 3.59
N GLY A 37 16.85 -8.41 4.40
CA GLY A 37 16.91 -8.14 5.84
C GLY A 37 17.04 -6.67 6.21
N LEU A 38 17.08 -5.76 5.23
CA LEU A 38 17.19 -4.32 5.44
C LEU A 38 15.87 -3.62 5.16
N TRP A 39 15.46 -2.76 6.08
CA TRP A 39 14.30 -1.89 5.89
C TRP A 39 14.67 -0.69 5.04
N LYS A 40 13.93 -0.49 3.95
CA LYS A 40 14.02 0.71 3.10
C LYS A 40 12.67 1.39 3.06
N THR A 41 12.66 2.71 3.25
CA THR A 41 11.46 3.53 3.06
C THR A 41 11.44 4.04 1.63
N VAL A 42 10.33 3.82 0.93
CA VAL A 42 10.05 4.37 -0.40
C VAL A 42 8.92 5.38 -0.32
N ILE A 43 9.04 6.45 -1.10
CA ILE A 43 7.99 7.46 -1.27
C ILE A 43 7.18 7.06 -2.50
N VAL A 44 5.86 7.07 -2.39
CA VAL A 44 4.92 6.78 -3.50
C VAL A 44 3.84 7.85 -3.55
N ASP A 45 3.33 8.14 -4.74
CA ASP A 45 2.14 8.97 -4.91
C ASP A 45 0.86 8.11 -4.93
N ASP A 46 -0.30 8.72 -5.16
CA ASP A 46 -1.59 8.05 -5.39
C ASP A 46 -1.96 7.93 -6.88
N CYS A 47 -0.99 8.02 -7.80
CA CYS A 47 -1.22 7.76 -9.21
C CYS A 47 -1.20 6.25 -9.48
N PHE A 48 -2.35 5.69 -9.83
CA PHE A 48 -2.47 4.26 -10.14
C PHE A 48 -2.57 4.02 -11.64
N PRO A 49 -1.87 3.00 -12.17
CA PRO A 49 -2.07 2.55 -13.54
C PRO A 49 -3.50 2.06 -13.74
N CYS A 50 -4.15 2.56 -14.80
CA CYS A 50 -5.51 2.23 -15.16
C CYS A 50 -5.60 1.63 -16.56
N THR A 51 -6.59 0.78 -16.79
CA THR A 51 -6.97 0.31 -18.12
C THR A 51 -7.63 1.43 -18.92
N GLN A 52 -7.83 1.20 -20.22
CA GLN A 52 -8.60 2.12 -21.09
C GLN A 52 -10.05 2.36 -20.62
N TYR A 53 -10.57 1.50 -19.74
CA TYR A 53 -11.91 1.62 -19.16
C TYR A 53 -11.90 2.30 -17.78
N ASN A 54 -10.78 2.95 -17.42
CA ASN A 54 -10.60 3.64 -16.14
C ASN A 54 -10.74 2.71 -14.91
N GLN A 55 -10.34 1.45 -15.06
CA GLN A 55 -10.28 0.48 -13.96
C GLN A 55 -8.83 0.30 -13.51
N LEU A 56 -8.59 0.06 -12.21
CA LEU A 56 -7.24 -0.23 -11.72
C LEU A 56 -6.66 -1.45 -12.46
N ALA A 57 -5.49 -1.29 -13.06
CA ALA A 57 -4.84 -2.34 -13.83
C ALA A 57 -4.20 -3.43 -12.94
N PHE A 58 -3.98 -3.10 -11.67
CA PHE A 58 -3.38 -3.99 -10.68
C PHE A 58 -4.37 -4.34 -9.56
N THR A 59 -3.84 -4.94 -8.50
CA THR A 59 -4.58 -5.28 -7.31
C THR A 59 -5.46 -4.13 -6.82
N GLN A 60 -6.73 -4.43 -6.55
CA GLN A 60 -7.68 -3.54 -5.89
C GLN A 60 -8.32 -4.23 -4.69
N ALA A 61 -8.63 -3.47 -3.64
CA ALA A 61 -9.43 -3.99 -2.54
C ALA A 61 -10.87 -4.21 -3.00
N HIS A 62 -11.46 -5.36 -2.68
CA HIS A 62 -12.89 -5.56 -2.90
C HIS A 62 -13.66 -4.80 -1.82
N ARG A 63 -14.25 -3.66 -2.16
CA ARG A 63 -15.18 -2.96 -1.26
C ARG A 63 -16.46 -3.78 -1.16
N ARG A 64 -16.71 -4.39 0.00
CA ARG A 64 -18.06 -4.76 0.42
C ARG A 64 -18.71 -3.48 0.94
N GLN A 65 -19.68 -2.95 0.18
CA GLN A 65 -20.61 -1.94 0.70
C GLN A 65 -21.64 -2.62 1.59
#